data_AF-A0A3B9RR82-F1
#
_entry.id   AF-A0A3B9RR82-F1
#
_cell.length_a   1.000
_cell.length_b   1.000
_cell.length_c   1.000
_cell.angle_alpha   90.00
_cell.angle_beta   90.00
_cell.angle_gamma   90.00
#
_symmetry.space_group_name_H-M   'P 1'
#
loop_
_entity.id
_entity.type
_entity.pdbx_description
1 polymer ?
#
loop_
_entity_poly.entity_id
_entity_poly.type
_entity_poly.pdbx_seq_one_letter_code
_entity_poly.pdbx_strand_id
1 'polypeptide(L)'
;MRRKSFVCLPLSKNSSSPYVMKSPLPIQKAKEAALLLQEALDFHQALDFEGEKLISTDYLFGKARGQMFGILVCEDKEGNEVTLKAFSGQYDGAWLIPGWVGPVADPSSFDQIVRESNTLLHELTDKITWGKSVDSPMLVQQRKALSQSVLLELYSLYKFR
;
A
#
# COMPACT_ATOMS: atom_id res chain seq x y z
N MET A 1 17.48 -16.18 -14.85
CA MET A 1 16.04 -16.14 -14.51
C MET A 1 15.93 -15.72 -13.05
N ARG A 2 15.68 -14.43 -12.77
CA ARG A 2 15.81 -13.86 -11.42
C ARG A 2 14.54 -14.12 -10.60
N ARG A 3 14.68 -14.80 -9.47
CA ARG A 3 13.59 -15.08 -8.53
C ARG A 3 13.42 -13.85 -7.62
N LYS A 4 12.22 -13.29 -7.55
CA LYS A 4 11.84 -12.17 -6.68
C LYS A 4 10.99 -12.73 -5.55
N SER A 5 11.37 -12.51 -4.28
CA SER A 5 10.65 -12.97 -3.08
C SER A 5 9.83 -11.85 -2.43
N PHE A 6 8.50 -11.92 -2.43
CA PHE A 6 7.64 -10.98 -1.68
C PHE A 6 7.22 -11.61 -0.35
N VAL A 7 7.45 -10.93 0.78
CA VAL A 7 6.89 -11.32 2.08
C VAL A 7 6.13 -10.15 2.67
N CYS A 8 4.85 -10.36 2.95
CA CYS A 8 4.01 -9.47 3.74
C CYS A 8 3.90 -10.07 5.14
N LEU A 9 4.44 -9.39 6.15
CA LEU A 9 4.30 -9.80 7.54
C LEU A 9 3.19 -8.98 8.21
N PRO A 10 2.17 -9.63 8.80
CA PRO A 10 1.24 -8.91 9.66
C PRO A 10 1.96 -8.45 10.93
N LEU A 11 1.83 -7.17 11.27
CA LEU A 11 2.35 -6.59 12.52
C LEU A 11 1.54 -7.02 13.77
N SER A 12 0.57 -7.92 13.62
CA SER A 12 -0.27 -8.42 14.72
C SER A 12 0.11 -9.85 15.10
N LYS A 13 0.46 -10.05 16.38
CA LYS A 13 0.76 -11.37 16.97
C LYS A 13 -0.48 -12.28 17.16
N ASN A 14 -1.69 -11.84 16.81
CA ASN A 14 -2.93 -12.55 17.11
C ASN A 14 -3.83 -12.76 15.88
N SER A 15 -3.38 -13.54 14.89
CA SER A 15 -4.29 -14.09 13.89
C SER A 15 -4.07 -15.59 13.71
N SER A 16 -4.85 -16.39 14.42
CA SER A 16 -5.01 -17.83 14.23
C SER A 16 -5.82 -18.10 12.96
N SER A 17 -5.24 -17.82 11.79
CA SER A 17 -5.79 -18.28 10.51
C SER A 17 -5.27 -19.69 10.22
N PRO A 18 -6.14 -20.69 9.96
CA PRO A 18 -5.74 -22.06 9.61
C PRO A 18 -5.10 -22.17 8.21
N TYR A 19 -5.09 -21.08 7.44
CA TYR A 19 -4.42 -21.03 6.14
C TYR A 19 -2.94 -20.68 6.30
N VAL A 20 -2.10 -21.72 6.36
CA VAL A 20 -0.66 -21.56 6.15
C VAL A 20 -0.43 -21.27 4.67
N MET A 21 -0.37 -19.99 4.31
CA MET A 21 0.10 -19.58 2.98
C MET A 21 1.55 -20.05 2.82
N LYS A 22 1.76 -21.15 2.09
CA LYS A 22 3.11 -21.56 1.67
C LYS A 22 3.57 -20.58 0.60
N SER A 23 4.46 -19.67 0.98
CA SER A 23 5.13 -18.81 0.02
C SER A 23 5.89 -19.68 -1.00
N PRO A 24 5.73 -19.43 -2.32
CA PRO A 24 6.46 -20.17 -3.35
C PRO A 24 7.96 -19.81 -3.39
N LEU A 25 8.40 -18.89 -2.53
CA LEU A 25 9.71 -18.24 -2.56
C LEU A 25 10.39 -18.33 -1.20
N PRO A 26 11.73 -18.37 -1.11
CA PRO A 26 12.45 -18.37 0.16
C PRO A 26 12.09 -17.12 0.97
N ILE A 27 11.59 -17.32 2.19
CA ILE A 27 11.11 -16.22 3.05
C ILE A 27 12.08 -15.81 4.15
N GLN A 28 13.08 -16.63 4.45
CA GLN A 28 13.89 -16.47 5.66
C GLN A 28 14.63 -15.13 5.68
N LYS A 29 15.38 -14.81 4.63
CA LYS A 29 16.12 -13.54 4.51
C LYS A 29 15.20 -12.32 4.54
N ALA A 30 14.06 -12.40 3.85
CA ALA A 30 13.09 -11.30 3.85
C ALA A 30 12.45 -11.09 5.22
N LYS A 31 12.23 -12.17 5.99
CA LYS A 31 11.73 -12.10 7.36
C LYS A 31 12.76 -11.46 8.30
N GLU A 32 14.03 -11.85 8.20
CA GLU A 32 15.14 -11.25 8.97
C GLU A 32 15.25 -9.75 8.66
N ALA A 33 15.29 -9.39 7.38
CA ALA A 33 15.33 -7.99 6.95
C ALA A 33 14.08 -7.19 7.40
N ALA A 34 12.91 -7.81 7.44
CA ALA A 34 11.70 -7.15 7.95
C ALA A 34 11.77 -6.88 9.47
N LEU A 35 12.34 -7.78 10.25
CA LEU A 35 12.57 -7.56 11.68
C LEU A 35 13.60 -6.45 11.91
N LEU A 36 14.68 -6.44 11.14
CA LEU A 36 15.68 -5.35 11.20
C LEU A 36 15.07 -3.99 10.83
N LEU A 37 14.20 -3.96 9.81
CA LEU A 37 13.46 -2.73 9.47
C LEU A 37 12.55 -2.31 10.62
N GLN A 38 11.81 -3.24 11.23
CA GLN A 38 10.96 -2.93 12.38
C GLN A 38 11.76 -2.31 13.53
N GLU A 39 12.88 -2.94 13.91
CA GLU A 39 13.77 -2.41 14.95
C GLU A 39 14.31 -1.02 14.60
N ALA A 40 14.70 -0.79 13.34
CA ALA A 40 15.17 0.52 12.88
C ALA A 40 14.07 1.59 12.95
N LEU A 41 12.84 1.27 12.54
CA LEU A 41 11.70 2.19 12.61
C LEU A 41 11.32 2.51 14.06
N ASP A 42 11.34 1.52 14.95
CA ASP A 42 11.05 1.71 16.38
C ASP A 42 12.13 2.55 17.06
N PHE A 43 13.41 2.30 16.73
CA PHE A 43 14.55 3.02 17.31
C PHE A 43 14.67 4.46 16.82
N HIS A 44 14.55 4.68 15.50
CA HIS A 44 14.72 6.00 14.90
C HIS A 44 13.47 6.85 14.90
N GLN A 45 12.29 6.23 15.04
CA GLN A 45 10.98 6.88 14.97
C GLN A 45 10.76 7.71 13.69
N ALA A 46 11.44 7.35 12.60
CA ALA A 46 11.35 8.01 11.30
C ALA A 46 11.40 6.98 10.17
N LEU A 47 10.64 7.20 9.09
CA LEU A 47 10.65 6.35 7.89
C LEU A 47 11.87 6.58 7.01
N ASP A 48 12.35 7.82 6.96
CA ASP A 48 13.54 8.26 6.23
C ASP A 48 14.78 8.27 7.15
N PHE A 49 14.89 7.26 8.02
CA PHE A 49 15.94 7.16 9.05
C PHE A 49 17.38 7.09 8.51
N GLU A 50 17.54 6.71 7.24
CA GLU A 50 18.82 6.70 6.50
C GLU A 50 19.21 8.09 5.98
N GLY A 51 18.30 9.07 6.04
CA GLY A 51 18.48 10.43 5.54
C GLY A 51 18.21 11.48 6.63
N GLU A 52 17.31 12.42 6.34
CA GLU A 52 17.08 13.63 7.15
C GLU A 52 16.17 13.41 8.38
N LYS A 53 15.48 12.26 8.48
CA LYS A 53 14.59 11.90 9.59
C LYS A 53 13.41 12.86 9.77
N LEU A 54 12.83 13.31 8.66
CA LEU A 54 11.72 14.27 8.65
C LEU A 54 10.34 13.59 8.68
N ILE A 55 10.27 12.29 8.39
CA ILE A 55 9.00 11.58 8.26
C ILE A 55 8.78 10.69 9.49
N SER A 56 8.05 11.20 10.48
CA SER A 56 7.80 10.50 11.75
C SER A 56 7.05 9.17 11.56
N THR A 57 7.35 8.18 12.41
CA THR A 57 6.57 6.93 12.48
C THR A 57 5.26 7.04 13.25
N ASP A 58 4.96 8.18 13.89
CA ASP A 58 3.76 8.39 14.71
C ASP A 58 2.46 8.10 13.94
N TYR A 59 2.47 8.34 12.63
CA TYR A 59 1.35 8.03 11.74
C TYR A 59 0.92 6.56 11.83
N LEU A 60 1.85 5.63 12.09
CA LEU A 60 1.57 4.19 12.28
C LEU A 60 0.66 3.92 13.49
N PHE A 61 0.85 4.68 14.55
CA PHE A 61 0.19 4.47 15.84
C PHE A 61 -1.03 5.38 16.03
N GLY A 62 -1.28 6.27 15.07
CA GLY A 62 -2.41 7.18 15.05
C GLY A 62 -3.69 6.62 14.45
N LYS A 63 -4.54 7.51 13.94
CA LYS A 63 -5.87 7.18 13.39
C LYS A 63 -5.82 6.29 12.15
N ALA A 64 -4.69 6.21 11.46
CA ALA A 64 -4.49 5.37 10.28
C ALA A 64 -4.47 3.86 10.59
N ARG A 65 -4.34 3.47 11.88
CA ARG A 65 -4.37 2.08 12.37
C ARG A 65 -3.28 1.17 11.77
N GLY A 66 -2.15 1.75 11.40
CA GLY A 66 -0.97 1.04 10.90
C GLY A 66 -0.79 1.11 9.39
N GLN A 67 0.31 0.50 8.93
CA GLN A 67 0.75 0.51 7.54
C GLN A 67 1.32 -0.87 7.20
N MET A 68 1.07 -1.35 5.98
CA MET A 68 1.73 -2.56 5.50
C MET A 68 3.08 -2.19 4.88
N PHE A 69 4.14 -2.85 5.33
CA PHE A 69 5.47 -2.79 4.75
C PHE A 69 5.78 -4.09 4.02
N GLY A 70 6.44 -3.98 2.87
CA GLY A 70 6.89 -5.11 2.06
C GLY A 70 8.42 -5.13 1.96
N ILE A 71 9.00 -6.31 2.17
CA ILE A 71 10.42 -6.56 1.98
C ILE A 71 10.63 -7.55 0.83
N LEU A 72 11.59 -7.23 -0.03
CA LEU A 72 12.07 -8.08 -1.10
C LEU A 72 13.59 -8.18 -1.03
N VAL A 73 14.10 -9.38 -0.77
CA VAL A 73 15.54 -9.69 -0.90
C VAL A 73 15.76 -10.31 -2.29
N CYS A 74 16.64 -9.72 -3.08
CA CYS A 74 16.92 -10.15 -4.45
C CYS A 74 18.36 -9.85 -4.87
N GLU A 75 18.75 -10.30 -6.05
CA GLU A 75 20.04 -9.97 -6.65
C GLU A 75 19.90 -8.80 -7.63
N ASP A 76 20.85 -7.88 -7.57
CA ASP A 76 20.97 -6.76 -8.51
C ASP A 76 21.50 -7.23 -9.88
N LYS A 77 21.97 -6.28 -10.72
CA LYS A 77 22.51 -6.61 -12.04
C LYS A 77 23.90 -7.26 -12.01
N GLU A 78 24.65 -7.04 -10.95
CA GLU A 78 26.03 -7.49 -10.75
C GLU A 78 26.08 -8.81 -9.97
N GLY A 79 24.94 -9.25 -9.43
CA GLY A 79 24.83 -10.47 -8.63
C GLY A 79 24.97 -10.22 -7.13
N ASN A 80 24.98 -8.96 -6.70
CA ASN A 80 25.00 -8.62 -5.28
C ASN A 80 23.60 -8.79 -4.69
N GLU A 81 23.53 -9.32 -3.47
CA GLU A 81 22.29 -9.36 -2.72
C GLU A 81 21.91 -7.95 -2.24
N VAL A 82 20.68 -7.55 -2.56
CA VAL A 82 20.10 -6.26 -2.18
C VAL A 82 18.74 -6.47 -1.52
N THR A 83 18.43 -5.61 -0.54
CA THR A 83 17.14 -5.58 0.14
C THR A 83 16.36 -4.36 -0.31
N LEU A 84 15.16 -4.58 -0.81
CA LEU A 84 14.21 -3.55 -1.21
C LEU A 84 13.08 -3.47 -0.18
N LYS A 85 12.71 -2.25 0.20
CA LYS A 85 11.61 -1.95 1.13
C LYS A 85 10.58 -1.06 0.46
N ALA A 86 9.29 -1.34 0.72
CA ALA A 86 8.15 -0.59 0.20
C ALA A 86 7.05 -0.51 1.27
N PHE A 87 6.09 0.39 1.08
CA PHE A 87 4.87 0.48 1.89
C PHE A 87 3.61 0.55 1.00
N SER A 88 2.46 0.17 1.55
CA SER A 88 1.21 0.11 0.79
C SER A 88 0.50 1.48 0.65
N GLY A 89 0.32 1.99 -0.56
CA GLY A 89 -0.36 3.28 -0.76
C GLY A 89 0.54 4.45 -0.34
N GLN A 90 -0.06 5.51 0.21
CA GLN A 90 0.67 6.66 0.72
C GLN A 90 1.04 6.48 2.20
N TYR A 91 2.19 7.00 2.59
CA TYR A 91 2.57 7.19 3.98
C TYR A 91 2.54 8.66 4.33
N ASP A 92 1.69 9.07 5.29
CA ASP A 92 1.51 10.48 5.66
C ASP A 92 1.31 11.42 4.44
N GLY A 93 0.52 10.96 3.46
CA GLY A 93 0.27 11.67 2.19
C GLY A 93 1.40 11.58 1.15
N ALA A 94 2.55 11.00 1.48
CA ALA A 94 3.67 10.85 0.56
C ALA A 94 3.66 9.50 -0.17
N TRP A 95 3.86 9.55 -1.48
CA TRP A 95 4.07 8.36 -2.33
C TRP A 95 5.54 7.95 -2.45
N LEU A 96 6.45 8.92 -2.40
CA LEU A 96 7.87 8.74 -2.65
C LEU A 96 8.66 9.20 -1.43
N ILE A 97 9.41 8.27 -0.84
CA ILE A 97 10.32 8.53 0.28
C ILE A 97 11.70 8.02 -0.11
N PRO A 98 12.78 8.82 0.02
CA PRO A 98 14.14 8.37 -0.26
C PRO A 98 14.49 7.08 0.49
N GLY A 99 15.15 6.13 -0.19
CA GLY A 99 15.47 4.81 0.36
C GLY A 99 14.33 3.78 0.26
N TRP A 100 13.14 4.18 -0.18
CA TRP A 100 12.00 3.28 -0.40
C TRP A 100 11.73 3.07 -1.89
N VAL A 101 11.26 1.88 -2.24
CA VAL A 101 10.76 1.60 -3.59
C VAL A 101 9.42 2.30 -3.77
N GLY A 102 9.35 3.19 -4.76
CA GLY A 102 8.13 3.89 -5.13
C GLY A 102 7.02 2.99 -5.71
N PRO A 103 5.80 3.51 -5.87
CA PRO A 103 4.69 2.75 -6.42
C PRO A 103 4.93 2.35 -7.88
N VAL A 104 4.33 1.23 -8.29
CA VAL A 104 4.36 0.74 -9.68
C VAL A 104 3.55 1.64 -10.61
N ALA A 105 2.47 2.22 -10.09
CA ALA A 105 1.64 3.19 -10.80
C ALA A 105 2.23 4.60 -10.65
N ASP A 106 2.07 5.44 -11.67
CA ASP A 106 2.45 6.86 -11.61
C ASP A 106 1.58 7.59 -10.57
N PRO A 107 2.17 8.18 -9.51
CA PRO A 107 1.42 8.88 -8.47
C PRO A 107 0.55 10.02 -9.00
N SER A 108 1.07 10.79 -9.95
CA SER A 108 0.37 11.97 -10.49
C SER A 108 -0.91 11.56 -11.24
N SER A 109 -0.81 10.53 -12.07
CA SER A 109 -1.94 9.95 -12.80
C SER A 109 -2.95 9.32 -11.84
N PHE A 110 -2.48 8.63 -10.79
CA PHE A 110 -3.35 8.06 -9.76
C PHE A 110 -4.15 9.15 -9.05
N ASP A 111 -3.47 10.19 -8.56
CA ASP A 111 -4.10 11.30 -7.84
C ASP A 111 -5.07 12.08 -8.74
N GLN A 112 -4.79 12.17 -10.04
CA GLN A 112 -5.71 12.77 -11.01
C GLN A 112 -7.03 11.99 -11.13
N ILE A 113 -6.96 10.66 -11.36
CA ILE A 113 -8.16 9.81 -11.47
C ILE A 113 -8.99 9.86 -10.18
N VAL A 114 -8.32 9.78 -9.03
CA VAL A 114 -8.98 9.87 -7.72
C VAL A 114 -9.67 11.23 -7.60
N ARG A 115 -8.96 12.34 -7.85
CA ARG A 115 -9.53 13.69 -7.73
C ARG A 115 -10.75 13.91 -8.63
N GLU A 116 -10.70 13.46 -9.88
CA GLU A 116 -11.78 13.64 -10.86
C GLU A 116 -13.04 12.84 -10.47
N SER A 117 -12.86 11.65 -9.89
CA SER A 117 -13.97 10.78 -9.49
C SER A 117 -14.50 11.04 -8.08
N ASN A 118 -13.70 11.64 -7.20
CA ASN A 118 -14.03 11.76 -5.78
C ASN A 118 -15.32 12.55 -5.52
N THR A 119 -15.50 13.69 -6.19
CA THR A 119 -16.68 14.54 -6.00
C THR A 119 -17.97 13.79 -6.33
N LEU A 120 -18.02 13.13 -7.49
CA LEU A 120 -19.20 12.38 -7.93
C LEU A 120 -19.49 11.17 -7.03
N LEU A 121 -18.45 10.47 -6.57
CA LEU A 121 -18.59 9.36 -5.63
C LEU A 121 -19.14 9.82 -4.27
N HIS A 122 -18.68 10.98 -3.78
CA HIS A 122 -19.19 11.58 -2.55
C HIS A 122 -20.65 12.02 -2.70
N GLU A 123 -21.01 12.72 -3.78
CA GLU A 123 -22.39 13.12 -4.04
C GLU A 123 -23.36 11.93 -4.09
N LEU A 124 -22.97 10.84 -4.76
CA LEU A 124 -23.78 9.61 -4.79
C LEU A 124 -23.87 8.96 -3.42
N THR A 125 -22.77 8.97 -2.66
CA THR A 125 -22.76 8.44 -1.28
C THR A 125 -23.69 9.23 -0.37
N ASP A 126 -23.65 10.55 -0.43
CA ASP A 126 -24.52 11.43 0.36
C ASP A 126 -25.99 11.25 -0.01
N LYS A 127 -26.30 11.13 -1.31
CA LYS A 127 -27.67 10.83 -1.78
C LYS A 127 -28.17 9.48 -1.28
N ILE A 128 -27.32 8.46 -1.19
CA ILE A 128 -27.67 7.14 -0.66
C ILE A 128 -27.88 7.21 0.87
N THR A 129 -26.99 7.88 1.60
CA THR A 129 -27.02 7.94 3.06
C THR A 129 -28.18 8.79 3.59
N TRP A 130 -28.48 9.91 2.92
CA TRP A 130 -29.48 10.88 3.38
C TRP A 130 -30.80 10.81 2.60
N GLY A 131 -30.84 10.11 1.46
CA GLY A 131 -32.03 9.93 0.65
C GLY A 131 -32.99 8.88 1.22
N LYS A 132 -34.23 9.27 1.49
CA LYS A 132 -35.34 8.38 1.91
C LYS A 132 -36.19 7.86 0.72
N SER A 133 -35.68 7.89 -0.52
CA SER A 133 -36.51 7.73 -1.73
C SER A 133 -36.51 6.32 -2.36
N VAL A 134 -37.52 6.08 -3.18
CA VAL A 134 -37.73 4.90 -4.06
C VAL A 134 -36.55 4.64 -5.00
N ASP A 135 -35.74 5.66 -5.30
CA ASP A 135 -34.58 5.59 -6.20
C ASP A 135 -33.31 5.03 -5.55
N SER A 136 -33.33 4.71 -4.25
CA SER A 136 -32.16 4.20 -3.52
C SER A 136 -31.47 3.00 -4.20
N PRO A 137 -32.18 1.99 -4.72
CA PRO A 137 -31.55 0.89 -5.46
C PRO A 137 -30.82 1.35 -6.72
N MET A 138 -31.37 2.34 -7.44
CA MET A 138 -30.75 2.88 -8.66
C MET A 138 -29.48 3.69 -8.34
N LEU A 139 -29.51 4.49 -7.28
CA LEU A 139 -28.35 5.26 -6.82
C LEU A 139 -27.20 4.34 -6.35
N VAL A 140 -27.53 3.25 -5.64
CA VAL A 140 -26.54 2.22 -5.25
C VAL A 140 -25.92 1.58 -6.49
N GLN A 141 -26.72 1.26 -7.50
CA GLN A 141 -26.23 0.70 -8.76
C GLN A 141 -25.32 1.68 -9.51
N GLN A 142 -25.70 2.96 -9.60
CA GLN A 142 -24.89 4.01 -10.23
C GLN A 142 -23.56 4.21 -9.51
N ARG A 143 -23.57 4.30 -8.17
CA ARG A 143 -22.34 4.41 -7.38
C ARG A 143 -21.43 3.20 -7.60
N LYS A 144 -22.00 1.99 -7.60
CA LYS A 144 -21.24 0.76 -7.84
C LYS A 144 -20.61 0.77 -9.24
N ALA A 145 -21.36 1.13 -10.27
CA ALA A 145 -20.85 1.19 -11.64
C ALA A 145 -19.70 2.21 -11.77
N LEU A 146 -19.86 3.41 -11.19
CA LEU A 146 -18.81 4.43 -11.18
C LEU A 146 -17.57 3.95 -10.41
N SER A 147 -17.74 3.37 -9.23
CA SER A 147 -16.63 2.83 -8.45
C SER A 147 -15.88 1.73 -9.21
N GLN A 148 -16.58 0.88 -9.94
CA GLN A 148 -15.98 -0.16 -10.77
C GLN A 148 -15.23 0.42 -11.97
N SER A 149 -15.78 1.44 -12.65
CA SER A 149 -15.08 2.07 -13.77
C SER A 149 -13.80 2.77 -13.32
N VAL A 150 -13.86 3.51 -12.21
CA VAL A 150 -12.68 4.17 -11.62
C VAL A 150 -11.62 3.15 -11.23
N LEU A 151 -12.03 2.02 -10.62
CA LEU A 151 -11.09 0.97 -10.26
C LEU A 151 -10.39 0.35 -11.48
N LEU A 152 -11.10 0.14 -12.58
CA LEU A 152 -10.51 -0.34 -13.84
C LEU A 152 -9.51 0.66 -14.41
N GLU A 153 -9.82 1.94 -14.33
CA GLU A 153 -8.92 3.01 -14.76
C GLU A 153 -7.64 3.06 -13.92
N LEU A 154 -7.78 2.98 -12.58
CA LEU A 154 -6.64 2.87 -11.67
C LEU A 154 -5.79 1.63 -11.98
N TYR A 155 -6.40 0.48 -12.25
CA TYR A 155 -5.68 -0.75 -12.63
C TYR A 155 -4.90 -0.61 -13.93
N SER A 156 -5.37 0.21 -14.87
CA SER A 156 -4.65 0.47 -16.12
C SER A 156 -3.29 1.17 -15.92
N LEU A 157 -3.09 1.83 -14.76
CA LEU A 157 -1.83 2.45 -14.40
C LEU A 157 -0.74 1.45 -14.00
N TYR A 158 -1.09 0.23 -13.59
CA TYR A 158 -0.14 -0.77 -13.11
C TYR A 158 0.52 -1.50 -14.28
N LYS A 159 1.69 -1.01 -14.70
CA LYS A 159 2.47 -1.59 -15.81
C LYS A 159 3.73 -2.25 -15.28
N PHE A 160 3.85 -3.57 -15.49
CA PHE A 160 5.06 -4.33 -15.22
C PHE A 160 5.85 -4.47 -16.53
N ARG A 161 7.06 -3.92 -16.57
CA ARG A 161 8.00 -4.06 -17.70
C ARG A 161 9.05 -5.12 -17.39
#